data_AF-A0A7W0UYX9-F1
#
_entry.id   AF-A0A7W0UYX9-F1
#
_cell.length_a   1.000
_cell.length_b   1.000
_cell.length_c   1.000
_cell.angle_alpha   90.00
_cell.angle_beta   90.00
_cell.angle_gamma   90.00
#
_symmetry.space_group_name_H-M   'P 1'
#
loop_
_entity.id
_entity.type
_entity.pdbx_description
1 polymer ?
#
loop_
_entity_poly.entity_id
_entity_poly.type
_entity_poly.pdbx_seq_one_letter_code
_entity_poly.pdbx_strand_id
1 'polypeptide(L)'
;MANPNICITKLPAVRTVSTSHVASNGCVHRARIREGEGGYILVALLALMTVLMLAMIAAAPSIQQQHQRELEREAIARGEEVAEAIRLYVEARGALPTSIEQLLEGAPIGIKKKQILRATAARDPLSRSGEWRLVRPNDAAFLEFKRAVILYAGGQPPQGRQLPALLRPFAAPVVNIVNLGTTASTAQPTSSDEGSSFNNTGPFIGVASRSRRESVINYYGIDHHDAWVFTPIFR
;
A
#
# COMPACT_ATOMS: atom_id res chain seq x y z
N MET A 1 46.52 49.58 -4.30
CA MET A 1 45.82 49.71 -3.00
C MET A 1 45.60 48.31 -2.46
N ALA A 2 46.47 47.91 -1.54
CA ALA A 2 46.37 46.68 -0.78
C ALA A 2 45.58 46.95 0.50
N ASN A 3 44.69 46.04 0.89
CA ASN A 3 44.51 45.68 2.29
C ASN A 3 43.79 44.33 2.46
N PRO A 4 44.52 43.26 2.81
CA PRO A 4 44.00 42.05 3.43
C PRO A 4 44.09 42.19 4.96
N ASN A 5 42.97 42.04 5.65
CA ASN A 5 42.92 42.07 7.12
C ASN A 5 42.28 40.78 7.64
N ILE A 6 43.07 39.89 8.29
CA ILE A 6 43.26 39.80 9.76
C ILE A 6 42.25 38.76 10.33
N CYS A 7 42.58 37.76 11.15
CA CYS A 7 43.73 37.55 12.01
C CYS A 7 43.89 36.05 12.35
N ILE A 8 45.14 35.57 12.30
CA ILE A 8 45.60 34.35 12.95
C ILE A 8 45.99 34.74 14.38
N THR A 9 45.26 34.27 15.39
CA THR A 9 45.69 34.39 16.79
C THR A 9 46.30 33.09 17.27
N LYS A 10 47.63 33.09 17.20
CA LYS A 10 48.59 32.27 17.94
C LYS A 10 48.61 32.70 19.42
N LEU A 11 49.11 31.80 20.29
CA LEU A 11 49.68 31.95 21.65
C LEU A 11 48.89 31.22 22.78
N PRO A 12 49.54 30.84 23.90
CA PRO A 12 50.96 30.50 24.11
C PRO A 12 51.21 29.19 24.89
N ALA A 13 52.46 28.72 24.81
CA ALA A 13 53.04 27.69 25.67
C ALA A 13 53.06 28.11 27.15
N VAL A 14 52.72 27.21 28.06
CA VAL A 14 52.89 27.39 29.51
C VAL A 14 53.38 26.09 30.17
N ARG A 15 54.65 26.20 30.60
CA ARG A 15 55.29 25.66 31.82
C ARG A 15 55.42 24.15 32.03
N THR A 16 56.66 23.72 31.85
CA THR A 16 57.35 22.72 32.66
C THR A 16 57.33 23.07 34.16
N VAL A 17 57.02 22.06 35.00
CA VAL A 17 57.32 21.97 36.44
C VAL A 17 57.74 20.52 36.66
N SER A 18 59.04 20.23 36.73
CA SER A 18 59.87 20.13 37.94
C SER A 18 59.40 19.08 38.95
N THR A 19 60.20 18.03 39.02
CA THR A 19 60.26 16.90 39.93
C THR A 19 60.17 17.25 41.42
N SER A 20 59.45 16.44 42.18
CA SER A 20 59.90 16.06 43.53
C SER A 20 59.55 14.60 43.83
N HIS A 21 60.58 13.88 44.28
CA HIS A 21 60.54 12.55 44.85
C HIS A 21 59.83 12.61 46.21
N VAL A 22 58.85 11.75 46.44
CA VAL A 22 58.50 11.29 47.80
C VAL A 22 58.36 9.79 47.75
N ALA A 23 59.34 9.11 48.33
CA ALA A 23 59.24 7.71 48.68
C ALA A 23 58.21 7.56 49.80
N SER A 24 57.20 6.72 49.58
CA SER A 24 56.36 6.21 50.66
C SER A 24 56.16 4.71 50.44
N ASN A 25 56.85 3.93 51.28
CA ASN A 25 56.63 2.50 51.41
C ASN A 25 55.28 2.29 52.10
N GLY A 26 54.21 2.17 51.31
CA GLY A 26 52.89 1.75 51.75
C GLY A 26 52.69 0.26 51.48
N CYS A 27 52.46 -0.50 52.55
CA CYS A 27 52.27 -1.95 52.53
C CYS A 27 51.27 -2.41 51.46
N VAL A 28 51.71 -3.31 50.58
CA VAL A 28 50.86 -4.07 49.67
C VAL A 28 50.02 -5.06 50.49
N HIS A 29 48.87 -4.61 51.00
CA HIS A 29 47.80 -5.53 51.35
C HIS A 29 47.17 -6.01 50.06
N ARG A 30 47.73 -7.11 49.53
CA ARG A 30 47.13 -7.89 48.46
C ARG A 30 45.81 -8.45 48.98
N ALA A 31 44.73 -7.70 48.76
CA ALA A 31 43.38 -8.25 48.84
C ALA A 31 43.32 -9.40 47.83
N ARG A 32 43.44 -10.64 48.35
CA ARG A 32 43.15 -11.83 47.56
C ARG A 32 41.66 -11.76 47.24
N ILE A 33 41.33 -11.40 46.00
CA ILE A 33 40.03 -11.78 45.43
C ILE A 33 40.01 -13.30 45.50
N ARG A 34 39.27 -13.85 46.46
CA ARG A 34 38.99 -15.27 46.55
C ARG A 34 38.09 -15.60 45.37
N GLU A 35 38.69 -16.13 44.31
CA GLU A 35 37.99 -16.75 43.19
C GLU A 35 37.30 -18.02 43.70
N GLY A 36 36.04 -17.85 44.11
CA GLY A 36 35.12 -18.94 44.45
C GLY A 36 33.91 -18.99 43.50
N GLU A 37 33.99 -18.34 42.34
CA GLU A 37 32.83 -18.08 41.48
C GLU A 37 33.03 -18.61 40.05
N GLY A 38 33.45 -19.87 39.93
CA GLY A 38 33.79 -20.52 38.65
C GLY A 38 32.61 -21.08 37.84
N GLY A 39 31.35 -20.81 38.22
CA GLY A 39 30.19 -21.46 37.56
C GLY A 39 29.00 -20.55 37.24
N TYR A 40 28.85 -19.42 37.94
CA TYR A 40 27.64 -18.62 37.85
C TYR A 40 27.60 -17.66 36.65
N ILE A 41 28.75 -17.24 36.12
CA ILE A 41 28.82 -16.34 34.95
C ILE A 41 28.23 -17.01 33.70
N LEU A 42 28.50 -18.30 33.49
CA LEU A 42 27.97 -19.06 32.37
C LEU A 42 26.44 -19.23 32.49
N VAL A 43 25.95 -19.50 33.70
CA VAL A 43 24.51 -19.61 33.97
C VAL A 43 23.81 -18.26 33.78
N ALA A 44 24.41 -17.16 34.27
CA ALA A 44 23.88 -15.81 34.10
C ALA A 44 23.84 -15.38 32.62
N LEU A 45 24.86 -15.74 31.83
CA LEU A 45 24.89 -15.49 30.39
C LEU A 45 23.79 -16.26 29.65
N LEU A 46 23.62 -17.55 29.96
CA LEU A 46 22.56 -18.37 29.38
C LEU A 46 21.17 -17.84 29.75
N ALA A 47 20.96 -17.47 31.02
CA ALA A 47 19.72 -16.86 31.49
C ALA A 47 19.44 -15.55 30.76
N LEU A 48 20.44 -14.66 30.64
CA LEU A 48 20.30 -13.41 29.88
C LEU A 48 19.92 -13.66 28.42
N MET A 49 20.59 -14.60 27.75
CA MET A 49 20.27 -14.95 26.36
C MET A 49 18.86 -15.50 26.20
N THR A 50 18.40 -16.35 27.13
CA THR A 50 17.05 -16.90 27.10
C THR A 50 15.98 -15.81 27.28
N VAL A 51 16.21 -14.85 28.19
CA VAL A 51 15.29 -13.72 28.42
C VAL A 51 15.24 -12.80 27.19
N LEU A 52 16.39 -12.52 26.57
CA LEU A 52 16.45 -11.73 25.34
C LEU A 52 15.72 -12.44 24.17
N MET A 53 15.87 -13.76 24.05
CA MET A 53 15.18 -14.54 23.02
C MET A 53 13.65 -14.49 23.20
N LEU A 54 13.17 -14.63 24.44
CA LEU A 54 11.75 -14.52 24.77
C LEU A 54 11.20 -13.11 24.49
N ALA A 55 11.97 -12.07 24.79
CA ALA A 55 11.59 -10.68 24.53
C ALA A 55 11.38 -10.41 23.02
N MET A 56 12.20 -10.99 22.15
CA MET A 56 12.08 -10.81 20.69
C MET A 56 10.84 -11.50 20.10
N ILE A 57 10.47 -12.67 20.61
CA ILE A 57 9.27 -13.40 20.15
C ILE A 57 7.99 -12.62 20.50
N ALA A 58 7.94 -11.98 21.67
CA ALA A 58 6.80 -11.18 22.10
C ALA A 58 6.50 -9.96 21.20
N ALA A 59 7.50 -9.47 20.44
CA ALA A 59 7.36 -8.33 19.55
C ALA A 59 6.95 -8.69 18.11
N ALA A 60 6.81 -9.98 17.77
CA ALA A 60 6.67 -10.44 16.39
C ALA A 60 5.25 -10.42 15.73
N PRO A 61 4.10 -10.22 16.42
CA PRO A 61 2.82 -10.43 15.76
C PRO A 61 2.42 -9.20 14.93
N SER A 62 2.84 -9.17 13.66
CA SER A 62 2.21 -8.33 12.62
C SER A 62 2.63 -8.65 11.19
N ILE A 63 3.67 -9.48 10.96
CA ILE A 63 4.28 -9.63 9.62
C ILE A 63 3.27 -10.06 8.55
N GLN A 64 2.36 -10.99 8.84
CA GLN A 64 1.32 -11.40 7.90
C GLN A 64 0.35 -10.26 7.57
N GLN A 65 -0.05 -9.48 8.57
CA GLN A 65 -0.91 -8.31 8.35
C GLN A 65 -0.19 -7.20 7.60
N GLN A 66 1.11 -6.97 7.88
CA GLN A 66 1.90 -5.99 7.15
C GLN A 66 2.08 -6.41 5.69
N HIS A 67 2.34 -7.69 5.45
CA HIS A 67 2.44 -8.23 4.11
C HIS A 67 1.11 -8.10 3.34
N GLN A 68 -0.02 -8.45 3.98
CA GLN A 68 -1.33 -8.28 3.38
C GLN A 68 -1.64 -6.81 3.07
N ARG A 69 -1.38 -5.89 4.01
CA ARG A 69 -1.56 -4.44 3.78
C ARG A 69 -0.72 -3.94 2.61
N GLU A 70 0.51 -4.45 2.45
CA GLU A 70 1.38 -4.08 1.33
C GLU A 70 0.83 -4.59 0.01
N LEU A 71 0.39 -5.86 -0.04
CA LEU A 71 -0.28 -6.42 -1.23
C LEU A 71 -1.55 -5.65 -1.60
N GLU A 72 -2.34 -5.23 -0.61
CA GLU A 72 -3.54 -4.43 -0.80
C GLU A 72 -3.23 -3.03 -1.36
N ARG A 73 -2.20 -2.36 -0.82
CA ARG A 73 -1.72 -1.07 -1.35
C ARG A 73 -1.24 -1.20 -2.79
N GLU A 74 -0.47 -2.25 -3.08
CA GLU A 74 0.00 -2.51 -4.43
C GLU A 74 -1.15 -2.86 -5.37
N ALA A 75 -2.15 -3.63 -4.91
CA ALA A 75 -3.34 -3.93 -5.68
C ALA A 75 -4.12 -2.68 -6.04
N ILE A 76 -4.30 -1.77 -5.08
CA ILE A 76 -4.91 -0.47 -5.31
C ILE A 76 -4.10 0.27 -6.36
N ALA A 77 -2.81 0.51 -6.14
CA ALA A 77 -1.93 1.23 -7.06
C ALA A 77 -1.95 0.67 -8.50
N ARG A 78 -1.86 -0.66 -8.65
CA ARG A 78 -1.93 -1.32 -9.96
C ARG A 78 -3.33 -1.21 -10.58
N GLY A 79 -4.38 -1.38 -9.80
CA GLY A 79 -5.75 -1.14 -10.24
C GLY A 79 -5.96 0.31 -10.70
N GLU A 80 -5.33 1.27 -10.03
CA GLU A 80 -5.35 2.69 -10.41
C GLU A 80 -4.72 2.95 -11.78
N GLU A 81 -3.58 2.30 -12.06
CA GLU A 81 -2.91 2.35 -13.35
C GLU A 81 -3.80 1.73 -14.46
N VAL A 82 -4.51 0.64 -14.17
CA VAL A 82 -5.48 0.05 -15.11
C VAL A 82 -6.64 1.00 -15.38
N ALA A 83 -7.22 1.59 -14.35
CA ALA A 83 -8.30 2.58 -14.49
C ALA A 83 -7.86 3.79 -15.34
N GLU A 84 -6.65 4.29 -15.11
CA GLU A 84 -6.07 5.35 -15.94
C GLU A 84 -5.89 4.92 -17.39
N ALA A 85 -5.45 3.67 -17.59
CA ALA A 85 -5.25 3.16 -18.93
C ALA A 85 -6.56 3.05 -19.72
N ILE A 86 -7.65 2.64 -19.07
CA ILE A 86 -9.00 2.65 -19.68
C ILE A 86 -9.39 4.06 -20.12
N ARG A 87 -9.15 5.08 -19.28
CA ARG A 87 -9.48 6.47 -19.60
C ARG A 87 -8.75 6.95 -20.86
N LEU A 88 -7.44 6.73 -20.91
CA LEU A 88 -6.59 7.11 -22.04
C LEU A 88 -6.96 6.33 -23.30
N TYR A 89 -7.34 5.07 -23.17
CA TYR A 89 -7.81 4.26 -24.29
C TYR A 89 -9.12 4.79 -24.87
N VAL A 90 -10.08 5.14 -24.02
CA VAL A 90 -11.36 5.74 -24.44
C VAL A 90 -11.13 7.11 -25.10
N GLU A 91 -10.21 7.91 -24.57
CA GLU A 91 -9.84 9.21 -25.15
C GLU A 91 -9.20 9.06 -26.54
N ALA A 92 -8.34 8.05 -26.73
CA ALA A 92 -7.61 7.81 -27.98
C ALA A 92 -8.45 7.09 -29.06
N ARG A 93 -9.23 6.07 -28.68
CA ARG A 93 -9.96 5.20 -29.62
C ARG A 93 -11.46 5.48 -29.68
N GLY A 94 -12.03 6.18 -28.70
CA GLY A 94 -13.47 6.45 -28.61
C GLY A 94 -14.34 5.23 -28.28
N ALA A 95 -13.74 4.12 -27.84
CA ALA A 95 -14.42 2.87 -27.52
C ALA A 95 -13.91 2.28 -26.19
N LEU A 96 -14.74 1.50 -25.52
CA LEU A 96 -14.34 0.74 -24.32
C LEU A 96 -13.44 -0.44 -24.73
N PRO A 97 -12.40 -0.75 -23.95
CA PRO A 97 -11.54 -1.92 -24.19
C PRO A 97 -12.33 -3.21 -23.99
N THR A 98 -12.01 -4.24 -24.77
CA THR A 98 -12.64 -5.58 -24.64
C THR A 98 -11.79 -6.56 -23.86
N SER A 99 -10.48 -6.32 -23.73
CA SER A 99 -9.57 -7.11 -22.90
C SER A 99 -8.40 -6.28 -22.34
N ILE A 100 -7.70 -6.82 -21.32
CA ILE A 100 -6.55 -6.13 -20.71
C ILE A 100 -5.35 -6.05 -21.66
N GLU A 101 -5.23 -7.01 -22.58
CA GLU A 101 -4.18 -7.09 -23.59
C GLU A 101 -4.26 -5.91 -24.57
N GLN A 102 -5.47 -5.40 -24.86
CA GLN A 102 -5.62 -4.18 -25.66
C GLN A 102 -5.04 -2.94 -24.96
N LEU A 103 -5.07 -2.90 -23.63
CA LEU A 103 -4.43 -1.83 -22.84
C LEU A 103 -2.90 -1.98 -22.84
N LEU A 104 -2.38 -3.21 -22.97
CA LEU A 104 -0.95 -3.51 -23.09
C LEU A 104 -0.39 -3.21 -24.48
N GLU A 105 -1.13 -3.52 -25.55
CA GLU A 105 -0.74 -3.17 -26.93
C GLU A 105 -0.63 -1.63 -27.11
N GLY A 106 -1.42 -0.90 -26.32
CA GLY A 106 -1.46 0.56 -26.30
C GLY A 106 -2.47 1.13 -27.30
N ALA A 107 -2.80 2.42 -27.13
CA ALA A 107 -3.64 3.12 -28.09
C ALA A 107 -2.81 4.02 -29.00
N PRO A 108 -3.28 4.28 -30.23
CA PRO A 108 -2.68 5.30 -31.08
C PRO A 108 -2.90 6.68 -30.47
N ILE A 109 -1.82 7.38 -30.11
CA ILE A 109 -1.87 8.80 -29.75
C ILE A 109 -1.14 9.54 -30.86
N GLY A 110 -1.90 10.01 -31.85
CA GLY A 110 -1.35 10.57 -33.08
C GLY A 110 -0.69 9.49 -33.95
N ILE A 111 0.60 9.66 -34.27
CA ILE A 111 1.35 8.79 -35.20
C ILE A 111 1.99 7.58 -34.49
N LYS A 112 2.11 7.61 -33.15
CA LYS A 112 2.82 6.58 -32.38
C LYS A 112 1.85 5.79 -31.49
N LYS A 113 2.07 4.47 -31.39
CA LYS A 113 1.46 3.64 -30.34
C LYS A 113 2.18 3.92 -29.03
N LYS A 114 1.48 4.47 -28.03
CA LYS A 114 2.03 4.68 -26.69
C LYS A 114 1.52 3.56 -25.79
N GLN A 115 2.42 2.86 -25.10
CA GLN A 115 2.04 1.90 -24.08
C GLN A 115 1.33 2.65 -22.94
N ILE A 116 0.05 2.33 -22.74
CA ILE A 116 -0.80 3.00 -21.75
C ILE A 116 -0.71 2.29 -20.40
N LEU A 117 -0.63 0.96 -20.41
CA LEU A 117 -0.57 0.14 -19.22
C LEU A 117 0.82 -0.46 -19.00
N ARG A 118 1.35 -0.29 -17.79
CA ARG A 118 2.57 -0.97 -17.35
C ARG A 118 2.30 -2.48 -17.21
N ALA A 119 3.23 -3.31 -17.69
CA ALA A 119 3.05 -4.76 -17.68
C ALA A 119 2.78 -5.35 -16.28
N THR A 120 3.33 -4.73 -15.23
CA THR A 120 3.10 -5.13 -13.83
C THR A 120 1.69 -4.82 -13.35
N ALA A 121 1.08 -3.73 -13.82
CA ALA A 121 -0.27 -3.33 -13.45
C ALA A 121 -1.36 -4.20 -14.09
N ALA A 122 -1.04 -4.88 -15.20
CA ALA A 122 -1.95 -5.85 -15.81
C ALA A 122 -2.21 -7.10 -14.95
N ARG A 123 -1.47 -7.29 -13.83
CA ARG A 123 -1.64 -8.43 -12.93
C ARG A 123 -2.06 -8.03 -11.52
N ASP A 124 -3.07 -8.72 -11.00
CA ASP A 124 -3.59 -8.57 -9.64
C ASP A 124 -2.70 -9.30 -8.61
N PRO A 125 -2.05 -8.61 -7.65
CA PRO A 125 -1.22 -9.25 -6.64
C PRO A 125 -2.02 -10.02 -5.56
N LEU A 126 -3.34 -9.79 -5.46
CA LEU A 126 -4.20 -10.47 -4.47
C LEU A 126 -4.72 -11.81 -4.99
N SER A 127 -4.87 -11.96 -6.30
CA SER A 127 -5.33 -13.19 -6.94
C SER A 127 -4.22 -14.22 -7.09
N ARG A 128 -4.51 -15.50 -6.82
CA ARG A 128 -3.55 -16.59 -7.08
C ARG A 128 -3.23 -16.77 -8.56
N SER A 129 -4.17 -16.44 -9.45
CA SER A 129 -3.95 -16.50 -10.91
C SER A 129 -3.21 -15.26 -11.44
N GLY A 130 -3.16 -14.18 -10.65
CA GLY A 130 -2.63 -12.90 -11.08
C GLY A 130 -3.49 -12.17 -12.10
N GLU A 131 -4.73 -12.61 -12.34
CA GLU A 131 -5.63 -12.00 -13.32
C GLU A 131 -6.67 -11.11 -12.66
N TRP A 132 -6.90 -9.95 -13.26
CA TRP A 132 -8.01 -9.07 -12.91
C TRP A 132 -9.35 -9.65 -13.38
N ARG A 133 -10.40 -9.39 -12.60
CA ARG A 133 -11.79 -9.58 -13.01
C ARG A 133 -12.23 -8.35 -13.80
N LEU A 134 -12.69 -8.54 -15.03
CA LEU A 134 -13.19 -7.44 -15.86
C LEU A 134 -14.61 -7.07 -15.41
N VAL A 135 -14.83 -5.80 -15.06
CA VAL A 135 -16.12 -5.28 -14.60
C VAL A 135 -16.82 -4.59 -15.76
N ARG A 136 -18.01 -5.07 -16.08
CA ARG A 136 -18.83 -4.52 -17.17
C ARG A 136 -19.64 -3.32 -16.69
N PRO A 137 -20.03 -2.40 -17.59
CA PRO A 137 -20.86 -1.25 -17.20
C PRO A 137 -22.22 -1.64 -16.59
N ASN A 138 -22.77 -2.80 -16.95
CA ASN A 138 -24.04 -3.33 -16.43
C ASN A 138 -23.86 -4.50 -15.45
N ASP A 139 -22.67 -4.65 -14.86
CA ASP A 139 -22.40 -5.70 -13.87
C ASP A 139 -23.00 -5.33 -12.50
N ALA A 140 -23.50 -6.30 -11.75
CA ALA A 140 -24.03 -6.10 -10.41
C ALA A 140 -22.96 -5.54 -9.46
N ALA A 141 -21.72 -6.04 -9.58
CA ALA A 141 -20.58 -5.57 -8.80
C ALA A 141 -20.28 -4.08 -9.03
N PHE A 142 -20.48 -3.58 -10.26
CA PHE A 142 -20.29 -2.15 -10.56
C PHE A 142 -21.36 -1.29 -9.89
N LEU A 143 -22.61 -1.75 -9.90
CA LEU A 143 -23.73 -1.03 -9.29
C LEU A 143 -23.60 -0.96 -7.76
N GLU A 144 -23.21 -2.06 -7.13
CA GLU A 144 -22.94 -2.12 -5.70
C GLU A 144 -21.80 -1.19 -5.30
N PHE A 145 -20.68 -1.25 -6.03
CA PHE A 145 -19.55 -0.33 -5.84
C PHE A 145 -19.98 1.13 -5.97
N LYS A 146 -20.73 1.48 -7.03
CA LYS A 146 -21.25 2.85 -7.23
C LYS A 146 -22.08 3.34 -6.05
N ARG A 147 -22.93 2.48 -5.48
CA ARG A 147 -23.71 2.81 -4.27
C ARG A 147 -22.81 3.05 -3.07
N ALA A 148 -21.84 2.17 -2.82
CA ALA A 148 -20.89 2.31 -1.72
C ALA A 148 -20.10 3.63 -1.82
N VAL A 149 -19.59 3.97 -3.01
CA VAL A 149 -18.86 5.23 -3.23
C VAL A 149 -19.74 6.45 -2.99
N ILE A 150 -20.98 6.48 -3.50
CA ILE A 150 -21.90 7.61 -3.28
C ILE A 150 -22.23 7.77 -1.79
N LEU A 151 -22.49 6.66 -1.08
CA LEU A 151 -22.73 6.67 0.36
C LEU A 151 -21.51 7.18 1.13
N TYR A 152 -20.31 6.72 0.76
CA TYR A 152 -19.06 7.17 1.36
C TYR A 152 -18.76 8.65 1.10
N ALA A 153 -19.08 9.15 -0.10
CA ALA A 153 -18.88 10.54 -0.51
C ALA A 153 -19.96 11.52 -0.02
N GLY A 154 -20.84 11.10 0.91
CA GLY A 154 -21.88 11.97 1.46
C GLY A 154 -23.02 12.29 0.50
N GLY A 155 -23.27 11.42 -0.49
CA GLY A 155 -24.45 11.49 -1.36
C GLY A 155 -24.23 12.13 -2.74
N GLN A 156 -23.02 12.63 -3.04
CA GLN A 156 -22.68 13.19 -4.35
C GLN A 156 -21.47 12.45 -4.95
N PRO A 157 -21.49 12.05 -6.24
CA PRO A 157 -20.33 11.44 -6.85
C PRO A 157 -19.17 12.45 -6.92
N PRO A 158 -17.91 12.01 -6.72
CA PRO A 158 -16.74 12.87 -6.90
C PRO A 158 -16.66 13.36 -8.35
N GLN A 159 -16.68 14.68 -8.56
CA GLN A 159 -16.69 15.33 -9.88
C GLN A 159 -15.33 15.95 -10.26
N GLY A 160 -14.26 15.58 -9.56
CA GLY A 160 -12.96 16.25 -9.66
C GLY A 160 -12.31 16.12 -11.04
N ARG A 161 -12.63 15.06 -11.79
CA ARG A 161 -11.94 14.72 -13.03
C ARG A 161 -12.77 14.92 -14.29
N GLN A 162 -12.16 15.54 -15.31
CA GLN A 162 -12.73 15.61 -16.66
C GLN A 162 -12.79 14.21 -17.28
N LEU A 163 -14.00 13.68 -17.44
CA LEU A 163 -14.25 12.39 -18.07
C LEU A 163 -14.48 12.53 -19.58
N PRO A 164 -13.92 11.62 -20.40
CA PRO A 164 -14.30 11.45 -21.81
C PRO A 164 -15.82 11.29 -21.95
N ALA A 165 -16.41 11.80 -23.04
CA ALA A 165 -17.86 11.83 -23.24
C ALA A 165 -18.52 10.44 -23.10
N LEU A 166 -17.85 9.39 -23.56
CA LEU A 166 -18.30 8.00 -23.47
C LEU A 166 -18.51 7.52 -22.02
N LEU A 167 -17.75 8.05 -21.05
CA LEU A 167 -17.77 7.61 -19.66
C LEU A 167 -18.75 8.41 -18.79
N ARG A 168 -19.20 9.59 -19.24
CA ARG A 168 -20.07 10.50 -18.46
C ARG A 168 -21.41 9.87 -18.02
N PRO A 169 -22.12 9.07 -18.84
CA PRO A 169 -23.38 8.45 -18.42
C PRO A 169 -23.21 7.53 -17.19
N PHE A 170 -22.03 6.93 -17.02
CA PHE A 170 -21.76 6.01 -15.91
C PHE A 170 -21.44 6.74 -14.59
N ALA A 171 -21.02 8.01 -14.68
CA ALA A 171 -20.71 8.87 -13.53
C ALA A 171 -21.95 9.46 -12.86
N ALA A 172 -23.06 9.57 -13.59
CA ALA A 172 -24.28 10.20 -13.07
C ALA A 172 -24.79 9.45 -11.83
N PRO A 173 -25.18 10.16 -10.76
CA PRO A 173 -25.75 9.50 -9.58
C PRO A 173 -26.99 8.70 -10.00
N VAL A 174 -27.15 7.50 -9.45
CA VAL A 174 -28.44 6.80 -9.55
C VAL A 174 -29.39 7.55 -8.62
N VAL A 175 -30.10 8.55 -9.14
CA VAL A 175 -31.19 9.20 -8.41
C VAL A 175 -32.33 8.20 -8.34
N ASN A 176 -32.28 7.30 -7.36
CA ASN A 176 -33.45 6.53 -7.00
C ASN A 176 -34.39 7.48 -6.28
N ILE A 177 -35.48 7.83 -6.96
CA ILE A 177 -36.66 8.46 -6.39
C ILE A 177 -37.02 7.70 -5.12
N VAL A 178 -37.14 8.47 -4.05
CA VAL A 178 -37.61 8.13 -2.71
C VAL A 178 -38.93 7.35 -2.78
N ASN A 179 -38.92 6.02 -2.98
CA ASN A 179 -39.93 5.05 -2.51
C ASN A 179 -39.61 3.59 -2.91
N LEU A 180 -38.63 2.95 -2.27
CA LEU A 180 -38.65 1.49 -2.13
C LEU A 180 -38.26 1.19 -0.69
N GLY A 181 -39.28 1.16 0.17
CA GLY A 181 -39.11 0.89 1.59
C GLY A 181 -38.49 -0.48 1.84
N THR A 182 -37.77 -0.58 2.97
CA THR A 182 -37.23 -1.82 3.57
C THR A 182 -36.15 -2.48 2.70
N THR A 183 -34.86 -2.45 3.02
CA THR A 183 -34.25 -2.80 4.31
C THR A 183 -32.84 -2.19 4.43
N ALA A 184 -32.63 -1.38 5.47
CA ALA A 184 -31.38 -1.46 6.20
C ALA A 184 -31.43 -2.80 6.97
N SER A 185 -30.97 -3.87 6.33
CA SER A 185 -30.80 -5.18 6.97
C SER A 185 -29.68 -5.90 6.24
N THR A 186 -28.63 -6.20 6.98
CA THR A 186 -27.66 -7.26 6.78
C THR A 186 -27.37 -7.62 5.32
N ALA A 187 -26.26 -7.12 4.79
CA ALA A 187 -25.60 -7.71 3.63
C ALA A 187 -25.17 -9.14 3.98
N GLN A 188 -26.13 -10.06 3.89
CA GLN A 188 -25.90 -11.49 3.82
C GLN A 188 -25.59 -11.78 2.35
N PRO A 189 -24.44 -12.42 2.03
CA PRO A 189 -24.07 -12.67 0.65
C PRO A 189 -25.08 -13.65 0.07
N THR A 190 -26.02 -13.14 -0.71
CA THR A 190 -26.88 -13.98 -1.54
C THR A 190 -25.99 -14.55 -2.63
N SER A 191 -25.58 -15.80 -2.43
CA SER A 191 -25.06 -16.68 -3.46
C SER A 191 -26.14 -16.86 -4.53
N SER A 192 -26.16 -15.95 -5.49
CA SER A 192 -26.97 -16.05 -6.71
C SER A 192 -26.02 -15.96 -7.91
N ASP A 193 -25.83 -17.14 -8.50
CA ASP A 193 -25.33 -17.44 -9.84
C ASP A 193 -23.83 -17.24 -10.12
N GLU A 194 -23.12 -18.33 -9.83
CA GLU A 194 -21.96 -18.80 -10.60
C GLU A 194 -22.26 -18.82 -12.12
N GLY A 195 -21.41 -18.17 -12.92
CA GLY A 195 -21.20 -18.64 -14.30
C GLY A 195 -20.83 -17.64 -15.39
N SER A 196 -21.09 -16.33 -15.27
CA SER A 196 -21.06 -15.46 -16.46
C SER A 196 -19.99 -14.34 -16.49
N SER A 197 -19.33 -14.01 -15.38
CA SER A 197 -18.35 -12.90 -15.33
C SER A 197 -16.87 -13.31 -15.34
N PHE A 198 -16.56 -14.60 -15.45
CA PHE A 198 -15.17 -15.08 -15.60
C PHE A 198 -14.69 -15.13 -17.06
N ASN A 199 -15.61 -15.01 -18.02
CA ASN A 199 -15.29 -15.08 -19.45
C ASN A 199 -15.12 -13.65 -20.01
N ASN A 200 -13.86 -13.30 -20.26
CA ASN A 200 -13.30 -11.99 -20.62
C ASN A 200 -13.65 -11.49 -22.04
N THR A 201 -14.90 -11.64 -22.48
CA THR A 201 -15.28 -11.22 -23.84
C THR A 201 -16.41 -10.22 -23.77
N GLY A 202 -16.06 -8.96 -23.52
CA GLY A 202 -17.01 -7.85 -23.57
C GLY A 202 -16.36 -6.52 -23.21
N PRO A 203 -16.93 -5.38 -23.66
CA PRO A 203 -16.46 -4.07 -23.25
C PRO A 203 -16.52 -3.93 -21.73
N PHE A 204 -15.42 -3.52 -21.11
CA PHE A 204 -15.33 -3.33 -19.67
C PHE A 204 -14.99 -1.88 -19.32
N ILE A 205 -15.40 -1.48 -18.11
CA ILE A 205 -15.28 -0.10 -17.61
C ILE A 205 -14.37 0.01 -16.39
N GLY A 206 -13.95 -1.13 -15.86
CA GLY A 206 -13.06 -1.22 -14.73
C GLY A 206 -12.59 -2.64 -14.51
N VAL A 207 -11.74 -2.80 -13.51
CA VAL A 207 -11.25 -4.09 -13.05
C VAL A 207 -11.49 -4.25 -11.57
N ALA A 208 -11.65 -5.49 -11.12
CA ALA A 208 -11.77 -5.85 -9.71
C ALA A 208 -10.90 -7.05 -9.40
N SER A 209 -10.56 -7.26 -8.12
CA SER A 209 -9.85 -8.48 -7.73
C SER A 209 -10.75 -9.71 -7.89
N ARG A 210 -10.12 -10.88 -8.10
CA ARG A 210 -10.79 -12.19 -8.04
C ARG A 210 -10.77 -12.80 -6.64
N SER A 211 -10.03 -12.21 -5.71
CA SER A 211 -9.93 -12.65 -4.33
C SER A 211 -11.20 -12.28 -3.56
N ARG A 212 -11.80 -13.22 -2.82
CA ARG A 212 -12.92 -12.98 -1.89
C ARG A 212 -12.46 -12.90 -0.43
N ARG A 213 -11.21 -12.49 -0.20
CA ARG A 213 -10.67 -12.35 1.16
C ARG A 213 -11.11 -11.01 1.73
N GLU A 214 -11.28 -10.99 3.05
CA GLU A 214 -11.43 -9.75 3.80
C GLU A 214 -10.16 -8.90 3.66
N SER A 215 -10.40 -7.60 3.60
CA SER A 215 -9.39 -6.58 3.48
C SER A 215 -9.01 -5.99 4.81
N VAL A 216 -7.74 -5.65 4.94
CA VAL A 216 -7.23 -4.89 6.08
C VAL A 216 -7.39 -3.38 5.86
N ILE A 217 -7.40 -2.92 4.61
CA ILE A 217 -7.64 -1.54 4.19
C ILE A 217 -9.09 -1.38 3.73
N ASN A 218 -9.79 -0.31 4.10
CA ASN A 218 -11.13 -0.03 3.55
C ASN A 218 -11.02 0.80 2.27
N TYR A 219 -11.58 0.30 1.16
CA TYR A 219 -11.64 1.04 -0.10
C TYR A 219 -13.06 1.61 -0.29
N TYR A 220 -13.23 2.92 -0.11
CA TYR A 220 -14.56 3.56 -0.08
C TYR A 220 -15.56 2.93 0.90
N GLY A 221 -15.07 2.44 2.04
CA GLY A 221 -15.88 1.75 3.05
C GLY A 221 -16.16 0.27 2.75
N ILE A 222 -15.56 -0.29 1.69
CA ILE A 222 -15.66 -1.71 1.32
C ILE A 222 -14.51 -2.49 1.93
N ASP A 223 -14.84 -3.60 2.59
CA ASP A 223 -13.97 -4.45 3.41
C ASP A 223 -13.59 -5.79 2.75
N HIS A 224 -13.95 -6.03 1.48
CA HIS A 224 -13.62 -7.26 0.75
C HIS A 224 -13.04 -6.95 -0.64
N HIS A 225 -12.04 -7.74 -1.05
CA HIS A 225 -11.24 -7.44 -2.27
C HIS A 225 -12.04 -7.55 -3.57
N ASP A 226 -13.05 -8.40 -3.65
CA ASP A 226 -13.81 -8.65 -4.88
C ASP A 226 -14.78 -7.53 -5.23
N ALA A 227 -15.23 -6.73 -4.27
CA ALA A 227 -16.04 -5.53 -4.53
C ALA A 227 -15.22 -4.27 -4.77
N TRP A 228 -13.89 -4.34 -4.69
CA TRP A 228 -13.04 -3.24 -5.10
C TRP A 228 -13.05 -3.09 -6.61
N VAL A 229 -13.75 -2.07 -7.09
CA VAL A 229 -13.79 -1.78 -8.52
C VAL A 229 -12.92 -0.57 -8.82
N PHE A 230 -11.89 -0.79 -9.61
CA PHE A 230 -11.01 0.25 -10.12
C PHE A 230 -11.56 0.75 -11.45
N THR A 231 -12.09 1.96 -11.45
CA THR A 231 -12.70 2.60 -12.62
C THR A 231 -12.28 4.08 -12.70
N PRO A 232 -12.09 4.65 -13.91
CA PRO A 232 -11.71 6.06 -14.05
C PRO A 232 -12.80 7.07 -13.66
N ILE A 233 -14.01 6.61 -13.33
CA ILE A 233 -15.21 7.43 -13.20
C ILE A 233 -15.25 8.23 -11.90
N PHE A 234 -14.93 7.60 -10.76
CA PHE A 234 -15.20 8.17 -9.43
C PHE A 234 -13.94 8.76 -8.78
N ARG A 235 -13.26 9.67 -9.48
CA ARG A 235 -12.04 10.33 -9.00
C ARG A 235 -12.11 11.85 -9.09
#